data_AF-A0A923D158-F1
#
_entry.id   AF-A0A923D158-F1
#
_cell.length_a   1.000
_cell.length_b   1.000
_cell.length_c   1.000
_cell.angle_alpha   90.00
_cell.angle_beta   90.00
_cell.angle_gamma   90.00
#
_symmetry.space_group_name_H-M   'P 1'
#
loop_
_entity.id
_entity.type
_entity.pdbx_description
1 polymer ?
#
loop_
_entity_poly.entity_id
_entity_poly.type
_entity_poly.pdbx_seq_one_letter_code
_entity_poly.pdbx_strand_id
1 'polypeptide(L)'
;MGLWDDLRKSMGAWYDTAAEKTGEMARVGSRRYDIFGIGRDIERHRSEIGKLVHEGILQGRTEFGADPAVLDLVDRIQKLEADLETKRREIEEIRASESRRPAAADADRRRNREDRRDDSAARHPDDGDPPPY
;
A
#
# COMPACT_ATOMS: atom_id res chain seq x y z
N MET A 1 36.33 11.66 8.12
CA MET A 1 34.86 11.73 8.33
C MET A 1 34.49 10.76 9.42
N GLY A 2 33.78 11.20 10.47
CA GLY A 2 33.67 10.46 11.74
C GLY A 2 32.48 9.50 11.81
N LEU A 3 32.72 8.34 12.43
CA LEU A 3 31.74 7.29 12.77
C LEU A 3 30.43 7.81 13.40
N TRP A 4 30.51 8.90 14.15
CA TRP A 4 29.35 9.57 14.76
C TRP A 4 28.38 10.13 13.71
N ASP A 5 28.91 10.65 12.61
CA ASP A 5 28.13 11.22 11.52
C ASP A 5 27.46 10.11 10.68
N ASP A 6 28.13 8.97 10.51
CA ASP A 6 27.57 7.78 9.86
C ASP A 6 26.50 7.09 10.72
N LEU A 7 26.67 7.10 12.06
CA LEU A 7 25.64 6.62 12.98
C LEU A 7 24.41 7.52 12.96
N ARG A 8 24.58 8.86 13.00
CA ARG A 8 23.45 9.80 12.90
C ARG A 8 22.72 9.71 11.56
N LYS A 9 23.45 9.53 10.46
CA LYS A 9 22.87 9.33 9.11
C LYS A 9 22.13 8.01 8.99
N SER A 10 22.70 6.91 9.50
CA SER A 10 21.97 5.64 9.56
C SER A 10 20.73 5.77 10.46
N MET A 11 20.80 6.62 11.50
CA MET A 11 19.70 6.93 12.40
C MET A 11 18.50 7.61 11.74
N GLY A 12 18.76 8.67 10.98
CA GLY A 12 17.74 9.34 10.19
C GLY A 12 17.13 8.41 9.15
N ALA A 13 17.96 7.62 8.45
CA ALA A 13 17.47 6.72 7.41
C ALA A 13 16.53 5.62 7.94
N TRP A 14 16.80 5.03 9.12
CA TRP A 14 15.87 4.05 9.69
C TRP A 14 14.61 4.69 10.26
N TYR A 15 14.71 5.91 10.80
CA TYR A 15 13.55 6.67 11.28
C TYR A 15 12.61 7.05 10.12
N ASP A 16 13.16 7.57 9.02
CA ASP A 16 12.39 7.91 7.82
C ASP A 16 11.71 6.67 7.22
N THR A 17 12.46 5.56 7.11
CA THR A 17 11.91 4.27 6.62
C THR A 17 10.78 3.74 7.53
N ALA A 18 10.92 3.89 8.86
CA ALA A 18 9.91 3.46 9.82
C ALA A 18 8.65 4.35 9.77
N ALA A 19 8.81 5.67 9.62
CA ALA A 19 7.70 6.61 9.49
C ALA A 19 6.92 6.38 8.18
N GLU A 20 7.62 6.16 7.06
CA GLU A 20 7.02 5.83 5.76
C GLU A 20 6.22 4.52 5.83
N LYS A 21 6.81 3.47 6.39
CA LYS A 21 6.15 2.16 6.58
C LYS A 21 4.95 2.24 7.53
N THR A 22 5.01 3.10 8.54
CA THR A 22 3.89 3.35 9.45
C THR A 22 2.75 4.08 8.74
N GLY A 23 3.06 5.08 7.90
CA GLY A 23 2.06 5.77 7.08
C GLY A 23 1.41 4.86 6.04
N GLU A 24 2.15 3.91 5.46
CA GLU A 24 1.61 2.86 4.59
C GLU A 24 0.67 1.94 5.35
N MET A 25 1.10 1.41 6.50
CA MET A 25 0.27 0.53 7.33
C MET A 25 -1.03 1.21 7.78
N ALA A 26 -0.98 2.51 8.09
CA ALA A 26 -2.18 3.28 8.39
C ALA A 26 -3.13 3.38 7.19
N ARG A 27 -2.61 3.70 5.99
CA ARG A 27 -3.41 3.81 4.76
C ARG A 27 -4.03 2.49 4.33
N VAL A 28 -3.27 1.39 4.41
CA VAL A 28 -3.75 0.03 4.14
C VAL A 28 -4.74 -0.42 5.22
N GLY A 29 -4.48 -0.08 6.48
CA GLY A 29 -5.33 -0.40 7.63
C GLY A 29 -6.73 0.19 7.48
N SER A 30 -6.83 1.48 7.14
CA SER A 30 -8.12 2.13 6.86
C SER A 30 -8.89 1.42 5.76
N ARG A 31 -8.24 1.11 4.63
CA ARG A 31 -8.90 0.43 3.50
C ARG A 31 -9.34 -0.99 3.84
N ARG A 32 -8.58 -1.70 4.68
CA ARG A 32 -8.98 -3.01 5.19
C ARG A 32 -10.21 -2.92 6.09
N TYR A 33 -10.30 -1.88 6.91
CA TYR A 33 -11.48 -1.63 7.73
C TYR A 33 -12.71 -1.36 6.85
N ASP A 34 -12.56 -0.55 5.81
CA ASP A 34 -13.63 -0.29 4.83
C ASP A 34 -14.08 -1.59 4.14
N ILE A 35 -13.14 -2.42 3.67
CA ILE A 35 -13.45 -3.73 3.07
C ILE A 35 -14.24 -4.61 4.04
N PHE A 36 -13.86 -4.63 5.32
CA PHE A 36 -14.58 -5.40 6.34
C PHE A 36 -16.00 -4.86 6.57
N GLY A 37 -16.15 -3.52 6.61
CA GLY A 37 -17.45 -2.86 6.70
C GLY A 37 -18.35 -3.20 5.51
N ILE A 38 -17.85 -3.03 4.29
CA ILE A 38 -18.57 -3.36 3.05
C ILE A 38 -18.96 -4.85 3.02
N GLY A 39 -18.04 -5.74 3.43
CA GLY A 39 -18.32 -7.18 3.50
C GLY A 39 -19.46 -7.52 4.47
N ARG A 40 -19.49 -6.89 5.65
CA ARG A 40 -20.59 -7.04 6.62
C ARG A 40 -21.92 -6.50 6.07
N ASP A 41 -21.86 -5.44 5.28
CA ASP A 41 -23.04 -4.84 4.67
C ASP A 41 -23.61 -5.73 3.56
N ILE A 42 -22.76 -6.31 2.70
CA ILE A 42 -23.18 -7.31 1.71
C ILE A 42 -23.87 -8.48 2.41
N GLU A 43 -23.27 -9.01 3.48
CA GLU A 43 -23.85 -10.15 4.21
C GLU A 43 -25.21 -9.84 4.83
N ARG A 44 -25.39 -8.61 5.33
CA ARG A 44 -26.69 -8.13 5.84
C ARG A 44 -27.74 -8.11 4.73
N HIS A 45 -27.45 -7.53 3.57
CA HIS A 45 -28.41 -7.49 2.46
C HIS A 45 -28.73 -8.90 1.93
N ARG A 46 -27.75 -9.81 1.86
CA ARG A 46 -27.98 -11.22 1.50
C ARG A 46 -28.89 -11.92 2.52
N SER A 47 -28.68 -11.67 3.80
CA SER A 47 -29.56 -12.17 4.87
C SER A 47 -30.98 -11.62 4.75
N GLU A 48 -31.15 -10.35 4.37
CA GLU A 48 -32.46 -9.74 4.13
C GLU A 48 -33.19 -10.38 2.95
N ILE A 49 -32.49 -10.65 1.84
CA ILE A 49 -33.05 -11.42 0.71
C ILE A 49 -33.49 -12.80 1.19
N GLY A 50 -32.64 -13.50 1.96
CA GLY A 50 -32.95 -14.81 2.50
C GLY A 50 -34.22 -14.82 3.36
N LYS A 51 -34.41 -13.79 4.20
CA LYS A 51 -35.64 -13.62 5.00
C LYS A 51 -36.87 -13.41 4.12
N LEU A 52 -36.79 -12.51 3.14
CA LEU A 52 -37.89 -12.22 2.21
C LEU A 52 -38.30 -13.46 1.41
N VAL A 53 -37.32 -14.22 0.92
CA VAL A 53 -37.57 -15.48 0.19
C VAL A 53 -38.20 -16.51 1.11
N HIS A 54 -37.66 -16.70 2.31
CA HIS A 54 -38.19 -17.65 3.29
C HIS A 54 -39.64 -17.33 3.68
N GLU A 55 -39.93 -16.07 4.02
CA GLU A 55 -41.28 -15.61 4.35
C GLU A 55 -42.23 -15.75 3.16
N GLY A 56 -41.78 -15.41 1.95
CA GLY A 56 -42.57 -15.59 0.73
C GLY A 56 -42.92 -17.05 0.46
N ILE A 57 -41.96 -17.97 0.65
CA ILE A 57 -42.21 -19.41 0.49
C ILE A 57 -43.27 -19.89 1.49
N LEU A 58 -43.21 -19.45 2.75
CA LEU A 58 -44.22 -19.78 3.76
C LEU A 58 -45.62 -19.25 3.37
N GLN A 59 -45.68 -18.18 2.60
CA GLN A 59 -46.91 -17.59 2.06
C GLN A 59 -47.33 -18.20 0.71
N GLY A 60 -46.63 -19.23 0.22
CA GLY A 60 -46.92 -19.90 -1.05
C GLY A 60 -46.46 -19.14 -2.29
N ARG A 61 -45.63 -18.11 -2.12
CA ARG A 61 -45.06 -17.34 -3.24
C ARG A 61 -43.90 -18.09 -3.88
N THR A 62 -43.91 -18.13 -5.21
CA THR A 62 -42.85 -18.77 -6.02
C THR A 62 -42.06 -17.78 -6.88
N GLU A 63 -42.62 -16.59 -7.15
CA GLU A 63 -42.01 -15.59 -8.04
C GLU A 63 -41.32 -14.47 -7.26
N PHE A 64 -39.98 -14.47 -7.25
CA PHE A 64 -39.14 -13.50 -6.55
C PHE A 64 -38.31 -12.62 -7.50
N GLY A 65 -38.07 -13.05 -8.74
CA GLY A 65 -37.20 -12.36 -9.70
C GLY A 65 -37.72 -11.00 -10.16
N ALA A 66 -39.02 -10.74 -9.97
CA ALA A 66 -39.65 -9.45 -10.28
C ALA A 66 -40.02 -8.65 -9.02
N ASP A 67 -39.65 -9.12 -7.82
CA ASP A 67 -39.95 -8.41 -6.58
C ASP A 67 -39.11 -7.13 -6.48
N PRO A 68 -39.73 -5.94 -6.40
CA PRO A 68 -38.99 -4.69 -6.26
C PRO A 68 -38.07 -4.65 -5.03
N ALA A 69 -38.46 -5.27 -3.92
CA ALA A 69 -37.65 -5.33 -2.70
C ALA A 69 -36.42 -6.23 -2.88
N VAL A 70 -36.58 -7.37 -3.55
CA VAL A 70 -35.44 -8.26 -3.86
C VAL A 70 -34.50 -7.58 -4.85
N LEU A 71 -35.04 -6.93 -5.88
CA LEU A 71 -34.26 -6.22 -6.89
C LEU A 71 -33.46 -5.05 -6.29
N ASP A 72 -34.03 -4.27 -5.36
CA ASP A 72 -33.31 -3.20 -4.66
C ASP A 72 -32.15 -3.76 -3.83
N LEU A 73 -32.37 -4.87 -3.10
CA LEU A 73 -31.30 -5.50 -2.32
C LEU A 73 -30.18 -6.05 -3.22
N VAL A 74 -30.53 -6.63 -4.37
CA VAL A 74 -29.55 -7.11 -5.36
C VAL A 74 -28.74 -5.95 -5.94
N ASP A 75 -29.38 -4.84 -6.32
CA ASP A 75 -28.69 -3.65 -6.84
C ASP A 75 -27.72 -3.07 -5.79
N ARG A 76 -28.14 -3.00 -4.53
CA ARG A 76 -27.26 -2.58 -3.42
C ARG A 76 -26.06 -3.50 -3.25
N ILE A 77 -26.26 -4.82 -3.30
CA ILE A 77 -25.17 -5.80 -3.23
C ILE A 77 -24.18 -5.59 -4.38
N GLN A 78 -24.67 -5.41 -5.61
CA GLN A 78 -23.79 -5.20 -6.77
C GLN A 78 -22.96 -3.93 -6.64
N LYS A 79 -23.55 -2.83 -6.15
CA LYS A 79 -22.82 -1.58 -5.88
C LYS A 79 -21.74 -1.78 -4.81
N LEU A 80 -22.09 -2.43 -3.71
CA LEU A 80 -21.13 -2.75 -2.64
C LEU A 80 -20.01 -3.67 -3.12
N GLU A 81 -20.30 -4.65 -3.98
CA GLU A 81 -19.28 -5.53 -4.57
C GLU A 81 -18.32 -4.76 -5.48
N ALA A 82 -18.81 -3.79 -6.26
CA ALA A 82 -17.97 -2.90 -7.06
C ALA A 82 -17.08 -1.99 -6.20
N ASP A 83 -17.63 -1.44 -5.11
CA ASP A 83 -16.87 -0.64 -4.15
C ASP A 83 -15.78 -1.46 -3.44
N LEU A 84 -16.12 -2.70 -3.06
CA LEU A 84 -15.19 -3.65 -2.44
C LEU A 84 -14.02 -3.98 -3.36
N GLU A 85 -14.28 -4.20 -4.64
CA GLU A 85 -13.25 -4.44 -5.65
C GLU A 85 -12.36 -3.20 -5.85
N THR A 86 -12.96 -2.01 -5.88
CA THR A 86 -12.21 -0.74 -5.95
C THR A 86 -11.26 -0.60 -4.76
N LYS A 87 -11.74 -0.86 -3.54
CA LYS A 87 -10.94 -0.78 -2.31
C LYS A 87 -9.81 -1.82 -2.27
N ARG A 88 -10.02 -3.01 -2.86
CA ARG A 88 -8.96 -4.02 -3.02
C ARG A 88 -7.86 -3.54 -3.97
N ARG A 89 -8.24 -2.95 -5.11
CA ARG A 89 -7.28 -2.37 -6.07
C ARG A 89 -6.47 -1.24 -5.46
N GLU A 90 -7.09 -0.36 -4.68
CA GLU A 90 -6.36 0.70 -3.97
C GLU A 90 -5.26 0.14 -3.05
N ILE A 91 -5.51 -0.99 -2.36
CA ILE A 91 -4.48 -1.65 -1.53
C ILE A 91 -3.35 -2.21 -2.39
N GLU A 92 -3.67 -2.79 -3.54
CA GLU A 92 -2.67 -3.30 -4.49
C GLU A 92 -1.80 -2.18 -5.07
N GLU A 93 -2.41 -1.05 -5.45
CA GLU A 93 -1.70 0.13 -5.94
C GLU A 93 -0.76 0.72 -4.89
N ILE A 94 -1.20 0.82 -3.64
CA ILE A 94 -0.35 1.26 -2.53
C ILE A 94 0.86 0.32 -2.39
N ARG A 95 0.66 -0.99 -2.42
CA ARG A 95 1.76 -1.98 -2.33
C ARG A 95 2.70 -1.96 -3.54
N ALA A 96 2.16 -1.76 -4.74
CA ALA A 96 2.93 -1.76 -5.99
C ALA A 96 3.77 -0.50 -6.16
N SER A 97 3.22 0.67 -5.81
CA SER A 97 3.94 1.95 -5.85
C SER A 97 5.15 1.95 -4.91
N GLU A 98 5.02 1.33 -3.74
CA GLU A 98 6.10 1.21 -2.77
C GLU A 98 7.12 0.14 -3.15
N SER A 99 6.74 -0.96 -3.81
CA SER A 99 7.72 -1.95 -4.31
C SER A 99 8.67 -1.38 -5.39
N ARG A 100 8.27 -0.30 -6.08
CA ARG A 100 9.10 0.39 -7.09
C ARG A 100 10.05 1.44 -6.48
N ARG A 101 9.76 1.97 -5.29
CA ARG A 101 10.58 2.99 -4.61
C ARG A 101 11.95 2.52 -4.08
N PRO A 102 12.14 1.32 -3.49
CA PRO A 102 13.44 0.89 -2.98
C PRO A 102 14.47 0.70 -4.12
N ALA A 103 14.03 0.29 -5.31
CA ALA A 103 14.91 0.12 -6.46
C ALA A 103 15.45 1.45 -7.02
N ALA A 104 14.64 2.52 -7.01
CA ALA A 104 15.06 3.84 -7.47
C ALA A 104 15.97 4.55 -6.46
N ALA A 105 15.66 4.46 -5.16
CA ALA A 105 16.46 5.06 -4.09
C ALA A 105 17.84 4.41 -3.95
N ASP A 106 17.95 3.09 -4.14
CA ASP A 106 19.25 2.40 -4.14
C ASP A 106 20.06 2.66 -5.42
N ALA A 107 19.42 2.84 -6.57
CA ALA A 107 20.09 3.20 -7.81
C ALA A 107 20.68 4.62 -7.78
N ASP A 108 19.96 5.59 -7.22
CA ASP A 108 20.45 6.97 -7.05
C ASP A 108 21.56 7.07 -6.00
N ARG A 109 21.47 6.29 -4.91
CA ARG A 109 22.54 6.21 -3.91
C ARG A 109 23.81 5.57 -4.47
N ARG A 110 23.70 4.58 -5.37
CA ARG A 110 24.86 3.96 -6.04
C ARG A 110 25.54 4.95 -6.99
N ARG A 111 24.78 5.63 -7.85
CA ARG A 111 25.30 6.66 -8.77
C ARG A 111 26.06 7.77 -8.04
N ASN A 112 25.44 8.36 -7.03
CA ASN A 112 26.04 9.46 -6.26
C ASN A 112 27.28 9.03 -5.44
N ARG A 113 27.46 7.71 -5.20
CA ARG A 113 28.65 7.15 -4.54
C ARG A 113 29.78 6.87 -5.53
N GLU A 114 29.46 6.60 -6.78
CA GLU A 114 30.39 6.43 -7.91
C GLU A 114 30.95 7.80 -8.33
N ASP A 115 30.08 8.81 -8.51
CA ASP A 115 30.50 10.18 -8.88
C ASP A 115 31.48 10.80 -7.87
N ARG A 116 31.30 10.53 -6.57
CA ARG A 116 32.21 11.02 -5.52
C ARG A 116 33.54 10.27 -5.43
N ARG A 117 33.62 9.04 -5.95
CA ARG A 117 34.88 8.28 -6.00
C ARG A 117 35.77 8.81 -7.11
N ASP A 118 35.20 9.13 -8.26
CA ASP A 118 35.94 9.65 -9.41
C ASP A 118 36.52 11.05 -9.13
N ASP A 119 35.79 11.90 -8.41
CA ASP A 119 36.31 13.22 -7.95
C ASP A 119 37.46 13.11 -6.93
N SER A 120 37.52 12.01 -6.16
CA SER A 120 38.57 11.79 -5.16
C SER A 120 39.87 11.24 -5.76
N ALA A 121 39.77 10.50 -6.87
CA ALA A 121 40.93 9.96 -7.59
C ALA A 121 41.69 11.05 -8.39
N ALA A 122 41.03 12.17 -8.71
CA ALA A 122 41.62 13.29 -9.44
C ALA A 122 42.45 14.26 -8.58
N ARG A 123 42.55 14.05 -7.25
CA ARG A 123 43.30 14.91 -6.33
C ARG A 123 44.32 14.12 -5.51
N HIS A 124 45.37 13.65 -6.16
CA HIS A 124 46.63 13.31 -5.49
C HIS A 124 47.68 14.36 -5.91
N PRO A 125 48.14 15.25 -5.02
CA PRO A 125 49.32 16.03 -5.30
C PRO A 125 50.55 15.12 -5.20
N ASP A 126 51.44 15.36 -6.14
CA ASP A 126 52.79 14.82 -6.33
C ASP A 126 53.65 15.24 -5.12
N ASP A 127 53.74 14.38 -4.10
CA ASP A 127 54.69 14.56 -3.00
C ASP A 127 56.02 13.91 -3.39
N GLY A 128 56.86 14.69 -4.07
CA GLY A 128 58.23 14.33 -4.41
C GLY A 128 59.11 14.17 -3.17
N ASP A 129 59.81 13.03 -3.11
CA ASP A 129 60.84 12.75 -2.10
C ASP A 129 61.97 13.81 -2.14
N PRO A 130 62.41 14.37 -0.99
CA PRO A 130 63.57 15.23 -0.97
C PRO A 130 64.88 14.41 -1.07
N PRO A 131 65.91 14.91 -1.80
CA PRO A 131 67.15 14.17 -2.01
C PRO A 131 68.04 14.13 -0.75
N PRO A 132 68.84 13.06 -0.58
CA PRO A 132 69.74 12.93 0.58
C PRO A 132 71.00 13.78 0.40
N TYR A 133 71.41 14.47 1.46
CA TYR A 133 72.77 15.00 1.64
C TYR A 133 73.35 14.43 2.93
#